data_AF-A0A6S7B5G3-F1
#
_entry.id   AF-A0A6S7B5G3-F1
#
_cell.length_a   1.000
_cell.length_b   1.000
_cell.length_c   1.000
_cell.angle_alpha   90.00
_cell.angle_beta   90.00
_cell.angle_gamma   90.00
#
_symmetry.space_group_name_H-M   'P 1'
#
loop_
_entity.id
_entity.type
_entity.pdbx_description
1 polymer ?
#
loop_
_entity_poly.entity_id
_entity_poly.type
_entity_poly.pdbx_seq_one_letter_code
_entity_poly.pdbx_strand_id
1 'polypeptide(L)'
;MAAAQAGHADDPQTAAALDFALKLVRQHGQVADTDVAAVRAAGFNDEQIVEILAHVALNLFTNYVNVAFDVPVDFPRVQLRAA
;
A
#
# COMPACT_ATOMS: atom_id res chain seq x y z
N MET A 1 0.36 -12.50 -10.71
CA MET A 1 0.89 -12.24 -9.35
C MET A 1 2.09 -11.30 -9.34
N ALA A 2 3.08 -11.46 -10.23
CA ALA A 2 4.28 -10.62 -10.19
C ALA A 2 4.01 -9.11 -10.32
N ALA A 3 3.09 -8.68 -11.19
CA ALA A 3 2.69 -7.28 -11.30
C ALA A 3 2.04 -6.75 -10.01
N ALA A 4 1.11 -7.52 -9.43
CA ALA A 4 0.43 -7.16 -8.19
C ALA A 4 1.41 -7.01 -7.00
N GLN A 5 2.42 -7.88 -6.91
CA GLN A 5 3.49 -7.75 -5.90
C GLN A 5 4.34 -6.48 -6.08
N ALA A 6 4.42 -5.94 -7.30
CA ALA A 6 5.07 -4.68 -7.60
C ALA A 6 4.10 -3.48 -7.46
N GLY A 7 2.86 -3.70 -6.99
CA GLY A 7 1.82 -2.69 -6.89
C GLY A 7 1.27 -2.21 -8.23
N HIS A 8 1.30 -3.04 -9.27
CA HIS A 8 0.74 -2.70 -10.58
C HIS A 8 -0.60 -3.41 -10.81
N ALA A 9 -1.56 -2.70 -11.40
CA ALA A 9 -2.87 -3.20 -11.82
C ALA A 9 -3.26 -2.63 -13.20
N ASP A 10 -4.01 -3.40 -13.99
CA ASP A 10 -4.50 -2.96 -15.31
C ASP A 10 -5.72 -2.04 -15.20
N ASP A 11 -6.52 -2.21 -14.14
CA ASP A 11 -7.65 -1.32 -13.83
C ASP A 11 -7.11 0.04 -13.35
N PRO A 12 -7.43 1.16 -14.04
CA PRO A 12 -6.86 2.47 -13.71
C PRO A 12 -7.21 2.96 -12.30
N GLN A 13 -8.40 2.63 -11.81
CA GLN A 13 -8.83 3.02 -10.47
C GLN A 13 -8.01 2.28 -9.41
N THR A 14 -7.83 0.97 -9.58
CA THR A 14 -6.98 0.14 -8.71
C THR A 14 -5.52 0.61 -8.76
N ALA A 15 -5.00 0.94 -9.95
CA ALA A 15 -3.64 1.44 -10.10
C ALA A 15 -3.41 2.74 -9.30
N ALA A 16 -4.35 3.69 -9.36
CA ALA A 16 -4.25 4.93 -8.59
C ALA A 16 -4.23 4.70 -7.07
N ALA A 17 -5.03 3.75 -6.57
CA ALA A 17 -5.01 3.37 -5.15
C ALA A 17 -3.67 2.74 -4.74
N LEU A 18 -3.11 1.85 -5.57
CA LEU A 18 -1.82 1.22 -5.32
C LEU A 18 -0.67 2.23 -5.33
N ASP A 19 -0.66 3.17 -6.27
CA ASP A 19 0.34 4.24 -6.34
C ASP A 19 0.31 5.12 -5.10
N PHE A 20 -0.89 5.49 -4.63
CA PHE A 20 -1.04 6.26 -3.39
C PHE A 20 -0.57 5.48 -2.16
N ALA A 21 -0.95 4.21 -2.03
CA ALA A 21 -0.49 3.34 -0.95
C ALA A 21 1.03 3.18 -0.93
N LEU A 22 1.65 2.98 -2.10
CA LEU A 22 3.10 2.90 -2.25
C LEU A 22 3.80 4.21 -1.87
N LYS A 23 3.23 5.37 -2.24
CA LYS A 23 3.75 6.68 -1.82
C LYS A 23 3.68 6.86 -0.31
N LEU A 24 2.55 6.55 0.31
CA LEU A 24 2.38 6.60 1.77
C LEU A 24 3.48 5.80 2.48
N VAL A 25 3.76 4.58 2.03
CA VAL A 25 4.82 3.74 2.61
C VAL A 25 6.21 4.35 2.37
N ARG A 26 6.55 4.67 1.11
CA ARG A 26 7.89 5.16 0.73
C ARG A 26 8.23 6.53 1.33
N GLN A 27 7.24 7.38 1.51
CA GLN A 27 7.40 8.74 2.02
C GLN A 27 6.98 8.87 3.49
N HIS A 28 6.68 7.75 4.16
CA HIS A 28 6.35 7.71 5.58
C HIS A 28 5.18 8.66 5.92
N GLY A 29 4.15 8.66 5.05
CA GLY A 29 2.95 9.49 5.16
C GLY A 29 3.09 10.92 4.63
N GLN A 30 4.26 11.36 4.17
CA GLN A 30 4.47 12.71 3.63
C GLN A 30 3.99 12.82 2.18
N VAL A 31 2.68 12.84 1.98
CA VAL A 31 2.04 13.02 0.66
C VAL A 31 1.65 14.48 0.44
N ALA A 32 1.62 14.91 -0.82
CA ALA A 32 1.17 16.24 -1.21
C ALA A 32 -0.33 16.26 -1.55
N ASP A 33 -0.94 17.45 -1.55
CA ASP A 33 -2.34 17.63 -1.97
C ASP A 33 -2.60 17.10 -3.38
N THR A 34 -1.60 17.18 -4.27
CA THR A 34 -1.66 16.62 -5.63
C THR A 34 -1.80 15.10 -5.65
N ASP A 35 -1.25 14.40 -4.66
CA ASP A 35 -1.39 12.95 -4.56
C ASP A 35 -2.82 12.57 -4.19
N VAL A 36 -3.41 13.27 -3.22
CA VAL A 36 -4.82 13.10 -2.83
C VAL A 36 -5.75 13.47 -3.98
N ALA A 37 -5.46 14.56 -4.69
CA ALA A 37 -6.23 14.98 -5.86
C ALA A 37 -6.21 13.94 -7.00
N ALA A 38 -5.07 13.28 -7.22
CA ALA A 38 -4.96 12.23 -8.23
C ALA A 38 -5.86 11.01 -7.90
N VAL A 39 -5.93 10.62 -6.63
CA VAL A 39 -6.81 9.52 -6.19
C VAL A 39 -8.29 9.91 -6.33
N ARG A 40 -8.66 11.15 -5.98
CA ARG A 40 -10.02 11.66 -6.23
C ARG A 40 -10.39 11.64 -7.71
N ALA A 41 -9.46 12.05 -8.59
CA ALA A 41 -9.66 12.04 -10.03
C ALA A 41 -9.86 10.62 -10.60
N ALA A 42 -9.37 9.59 -9.90
CA ALA A 42 -9.60 8.19 -10.22
C ALA A 42 -10.98 7.66 -9.73
N GLY A 43 -11.81 8.51 -9.11
CA GLY A 43 -13.18 8.19 -8.72
C GLY A 43 -13.37 7.81 -7.25
N PHE A 44 -12.36 7.99 -6.40
CA PHE A 44 -12.48 7.77 -4.96
C PHE A 44 -13.04 8.99 -4.23
N ASN A 45 -13.86 8.73 -3.21
CA ASN A 45 -14.28 9.75 -2.25
C ASN A 45 -13.34 9.82 -1.03
N ASP A 46 -13.62 10.75 -0.13
CA ASP A 46 -12.76 11.06 1.01
C ASP A 46 -12.72 9.89 2.01
N GLU A 47 -13.88 9.24 2.21
CA GLU A 47 -14.00 8.06 3.06
C GLU A 47 -13.12 6.92 2.57
N GLN A 48 -13.13 6.64 1.26
CA GLN A 48 -12.31 5.60 0.65
C GLN A 48 -10.82 5.94 0.67
N ILE A 49 -10.44 7.22 0.52
CA ILE A 49 -9.04 7.64 0.63
C ILE A 49 -8.53 7.42 2.06
N VAL A 50 -9.34 7.74 3.06
CA VAL A 50 -9.03 7.47 4.46
C VAL A 50 -8.98 5.96 4.73
N GLU A 51 -9.84 5.16 4.10
CA GLU A 51 -9.80 3.70 4.18
C GLU A 51 -8.49 3.12 3.61
N ILE A 52 -8.00 3.64 2.47
CA ILE A 52 -6.68 3.25 1.93
C ILE A 52 -5.57 3.55 2.94
N LEU A 53 -5.57 4.75 3.54
CA LEU A 53 -4.60 5.13 4.57
C LEU A 53 -4.68 4.20 5.79
N ALA A 54 -5.89 3.86 6.25
CA ALA A 54 -6.10 2.95 7.37
C ALA A 54 -5.55 1.55 7.08
N HIS A 55 -5.75 1.02 5.87
CA HIS A 55 -5.16 -0.25 5.45
C HIS A 55 -3.64 -0.21 5.42
N VAL A 56 -3.03 0.88 4.92
CA VAL A 56 -1.58 1.05 4.94
C VAL A 56 -1.06 1.05 6.38
N ALA A 57 -1.69 1.82 7.27
CA ALA A 57 -1.31 1.89 8.67
C ALA A 57 -1.42 0.53 9.39
N LEU A 58 -2.52 -0.20 9.16
CA LEU A 58 -2.72 -1.54 9.69
C LEU A 58 -1.63 -2.50 9.18
N ASN A 59 -1.31 -2.46 7.89
CA ASN A 59 -0.30 -3.33 7.31
C ASN A 59 1.10 -3.04 7.89
N LEU A 60 1.48 -1.77 8.01
CA LEU A 60 2.73 -1.36 8.65
C LEU A 60 2.82 -1.83 10.10
N PHE A 61 1.75 -1.63 10.88
CA PHE A 61 1.66 -2.13 12.25
C PHE A 61 1.90 -3.64 12.31
N THR A 62 1.18 -4.43 11.51
CA THR A 62 1.35 -5.89 11.50
C THR A 62 2.74 -6.32 11.04
N ASN A 63 3.34 -5.63 10.07
CA ASN A 63 4.70 -5.92 9.62
C ASN A 63 5.71 -5.66 10.73
N TYR A 64 5.55 -4.55 11.47
CA TYR A 64 6.43 -4.23 12.59
C TYR A 64 6.30 -5.23 13.73
N VAL A 65 5.08 -5.65 14.07
CA VAL A 65 4.87 -6.73 15.05
C VAL A 65 5.58 -8.00 14.61
N ASN A 66 5.39 -8.44 13.36
CA ASN A 66 6.00 -9.66 12.86
C ASN A 66 7.53 -9.61 12.90
N VAL A 67 8.14 -8.50 12.50
CA VAL A 67 9.61 -8.33 12.51
C VAL A 67 10.14 -8.17 13.93
N ALA A 68 9.52 -7.36 14.78
CA ALA A 68 10.01 -7.06 16.12
C ALA A 68 10.00 -8.28 17.05
N PHE A 69 9.02 -9.19 16.86
CA PHE A 69 8.86 -10.38 17.69
C PHE A 69 9.30 -11.68 17.01
N ASP A 70 9.96 -11.61 15.84
CA ASP A 70 10.41 -12.76 15.04
C ASP A 70 9.31 -13.82 14.87
N VAL A 71 8.12 -13.36 14.50
CA VAL A 71 6.93 -14.23 14.35
C VAL A 71 7.21 -15.26 13.25
N PRO A 72 7.12 -16.57 13.53
CA PRO A 72 7.46 -17.60 12.57
C PRO A 72 6.46 -17.62 11.41
N VAL A 73 6.99 -17.74 10.19
CA VAL A 73 6.20 -17.90 8.97
C VAL A 73 5.67 -19.33 8.89
N ASP A 74 4.35 -19.49 8.94
CA ASP A 74 3.63 -20.77 8.94
C ASP A 74 3.18 -21.24 7.53
N PHE A 75 3.63 -20.55 6.48
CA PHE A 75 3.35 -20.84 5.07
C PHE A 75 4.64 -20.96 4.23
N PRO A 76 4.57 -21.51 2.99
CA PRO A 76 5.74 -21.64 2.12
C PRO A 76 6.43 -20.29 1.87
N ARG A 77 7.75 -20.25 2.07
CA ARG A 77 8.56 -19.05 1.83
C ARG A 77 8.56 -18.69 0.35
N VAL A 78 8.35 -17.41 0.07
CA VAL A 78 8.49 -16.82 -1.27
C VAL A 78 9.72 -15.92 -1.26
N GLN A 79 10.51 -15.93 -2.33
CA GLN A 79 11.63 -14.99 -2.45
C GLN A 79 11.12 -13.56 -2.44
N LEU A 80 11.67 -12.76 -1.52
CA LEU A 80 11.46 -11.32 -1.52
C LEU A 80 12.09 -10.71 -2.77
N ARG A 81 11.43 -9.72 -3.34
CA ARG A 81 11.96 -8.95 -4.47
C ARG A 81 12.95 -7.93 -3.91
N ALA A 82 13.99 -7.64 -4.68
CA ALA A 82 14.87 -6.51 -4.35
C ALA A 82 14.05 -5.22 -4.29
N ALA A 83 14.36 -4.38 -3.30
CA ALA A 83 13.75 -3.07 -3.13
C ALA A 83 14.20 -2.09 -4.23
#